data_AF-A0A8B7QJ56-F1
#
_entry.id   AF-A0A8B7QJ56-F1
#
_cell.length_a   1.000
_cell.length_b   1.000
_cell.length_c   1.000
_cell.angle_alpha   90.00
_cell.angle_beta   90.00
_cell.angle_gamma   90.00
#
_symmetry.space_group_name_H-M   'P 1'
#
loop_
_entity.id
_entity.type
_entity.pdbx_description
1 polymer ?
#
loop_
_entity_poly.entity_id
_entity_poly.type
_entity_poly.pdbx_seq_one_letter_code
_entity_poly.pdbx_strand_id
1 'polypeptide(L)'
;MRPQSPAAASAQRLLGLLLLLLLQLPAPSSASEIPKAKQKALLRQREVVDLYNGMCLQGPAGVPGRDGNPGANGIPGTPGIPGRDGFKGEKGECLRETFEESWTPNYKQCSWSSLNYGIDLGKIAECTFTKMRSNSALRVLFSGSLRLKCRSACCQRWYFTFNGAECSGPLPIEAIIYLDQGSPELNSTINIHRTSSVEGLCEGIGAGLVDVAIWVGTCSDYPKGDASTGWNSVSRIIIEELPK
;
A
#
# COMPACT_ATOMS: atom_id res chain seq x y z
N MET A 1 -15.06 6.80 -73.29
CA MET A 1 -14.29 7.92 -72.71
C MET A 1 -14.99 8.43 -71.44
N ARG A 2 -14.39 8.21 -70.27
CA ARG A 2 -14.63 8.95 -69.02
C ARG A 2 -13.24 9.12 -68.38
N PRO A 3 -12.84 10.32 -67.94
CA PRO A 3 -11.48 10.58 -67.49
C PRO A 3 -11.28 10.12 -66.05
N GLN A 4 -10.10 9.58 -65.76
CA GLN A 4 -9.61 9.34 -64.39
C GLN A 4 -9.10 10.67 -63.81
N SER A 5 -9.59 11.07 -62.65
CA SER A 5 -9.11 12.24 -61.91
C SER A 5 -7.92 11.89 -61.00
N PRO A 6 -6.81 12.65 -61.00
CA PRO A 6 -5.69 12.43 -60.10
C PRO A 6 -5.76 13.42 -58.93
N ALA A 7 -6.48 13.09 -57.85
CA ALA A 7 -6.58 13.99 -56.68
C ALA A 7 -6.47 13.30 -55.31
N ALA A 8 -6.27 11.98 -55.25
CA ALA A 8 -6.23 11.25 -53.98
C ALA A 8 -4.84 11.21 -53.31
N ALA A 9 -3.76 11.50 -54.04
CA ALA A 9 -2.39 11.30 -53.55
C ALA A 9 -1.81 12.47 -52.73
N SER A 10 -2.39 13.67 -52.76
CA SER A 10 -1.85 14.84 -52.03
C SER A 10 -2.34 14.93 -50.59
N ALA A 11 -3.58 14.50 -50.31
CA ALA A 11 -4.15 14.52 -48.97
C ALA A 11 -3.44 13.56 -48.00
N GLN A 12 -3.05 12.38 -48.47
CA GLN A 12 -2.31 11.40 -47.65
C GLN A 12 -0.89 11.88 -47.28
N ARG A 13 -0.24 12.66 -48.14
CA ARG A 13 1.09 13.23 -47.85
C ARG A 13 1.01 14.37 -46.82
N LEU A 14 -0.01 15.21 -46.89
CA LEU A 14 -0.26 16.29 -45.92
C LEU A 14 -0.60 15.74 -44.52
N LEU A 15 -1.41 14.68 -44.43
CA LEU A 15 -1.69 13.99 -43.17
C LEU A 15 -0.45 13.33 -42.56
N GLY A 16 0.41 12.72 -43.39
CA GLY A 16 1.68 12.13 -42.94
C GLY A 16 2.64 13.17 -42.36
N LEU A 17 2.77 14.33 -43.03
CA LEU A 17 3.60 15.45 -42.55
C LEU A 17 3.06 16.08 -41.25
N LEU A 18 1.74 16.14 -41.07
CA LEU A 18 1.13 16.62 -39.82
C LEU A 18 1.36 15.65 -38.65
N LEU A 19 1.32 14.33 -38.89
CA LEU A 19 1.61 13.31 -37.89
C LEU A 19 3.07 13.34 -37.45
N LEU A 20 3.99 13.53 -38.39
CA LEU A 20 5.44 13.65 -38.13
C LEU A 20 5.79 14.93 -37.35
N LEU A 21 5.06 16.03 -37.53
CA LEU A 21 5.23 17.25 -36.73
C LEU A 21 4.73 17.09 -35.28
N LEU A 22 3.67 16.30 -35.05
CA LEU A 22 3.13 16.05 -33.71
C LEU A 22 4.04 15.12 -32.87
N LEU A 23 4.87 14.30 -33.51
CA LEU A 23 5.86 13.42 -32.87
C LEU A 23 7.12 14.15 -32.37
N GLN A 24 7.32 15.42 -32.73
CA GLN A 24 8.48 16.23 -32.27
C GLN A 24 8.17 17.18 -31.12
N LEU A 25 6.93 17.19 -30.61
CA LEU A 25 6.60 17.93 -29.38
C LEU A 25 7.15 17.16 -28.17
N PRO A 26 8.02 17.75 -27.35
CA PRO A 26 8.46 17.11 -26.12
C PRO A 26 7.24 16.87 -25.22
N ALA A 27 7.02 15.61 -24.86
CA ALA A 27 5.99 15.23 -23.90
C ALA A 27 6.23 16.01 -22.60
N PRO A 28 5.18 16.57 -21.96
CA PRO A 28 5.33 17.15 -20.63
C PRO A 28 5.69 16.01 -19.68
N SER A 29 6.98 15.89 -19.36
CA SER A 29 7.47 15.03 -18.30
C SER A 29 6.82 15.48 -17.00
N SER A 30 5.76 14.78 -16.60
CA SER A 30 5.18 14.91 -15.27
C SER A 30 6.11 14.15 -14.32
N ALA A 31 7.34 14.65 -14.18
CA ALA A 31 8.10 14.41 -12.98
C ALA A 31 7.28 15.05 -11.87
N SER A 32 6.70 14.21 -11.01
CA SER A 32 6.20 14.64 -9.71
C SER A 32 7.38 15.26 -8.96
N GLU A 33 7.61 16.56 -9.16
CA GLU A 33 8.47 17.36 -8.30
C GLU A 33 7.87 17.27 -6.90
N ILE A 34 8.49 16.46 -6.05
CA ILE A 34 8.31 16.59 -4.61
C ILE A 34 8.55 18.07 -4.31
N PRO A 35 7.59 18.79 -3.67
CA PRO A 35 7.76 20.22 -3.44
C PRO A 35 9.10 20.46 -2.78
N LYS A 36 9.96 21.31 -3.37
CA LYS A 36 11.33 21.58 -2.88
C LYS A 36 11.36 21.91 -1.37
N ALA A 37 10.26 22.44 -0.84
CA ALA A 37 10.03 22.66 0.58
C ALA A 37 9.99 21.38 1.43
N LYS A 38 9.31 20.30 0.99
CA LYS A 38 9.25 19.01 1.69
C LYS A 38 10.60 18.30 1.69
N GLN A 39 11.31 18.34 0.56
CA GLN A 39 12.66 17.76 0.46
C GLN A 39 13.66 18.50 1.36
N LYS A 40 13.59 19.84 1.40
CA LYS A 40 14.42 20.66 2.29
C LYS A 40 14.09 20.45 3.78
N ALA A 41 12.83 20.21 4.13
CA ALA A 41 12.41 19.90 5.49
C ALA A 41 12.93 18.53 5.97
N LEU A 42 12.84 17.50 5.12
CA LEU A 42 13.39 16.16 5.38
C LEU A 42 14.92 16.16 5.50
N LEU A 43 15.61 16.89 4.63
CA LEU A 43 17.06 17.08 4.71
C LEU A 43 17.47 17.78 6.01
N ARG A 44 16.75 18.84 6.40
CA ARG A 44 17.01 19.55 7.66
C ARG A 44 16.73 18.68 8.89
N GLN A 45 15.70 17.84 8.87
CA GLN A 45 15.47 16.88 9.95
C GLN A 45 16.60 15.85 10.05
N ARG A 46 17.07 15.32 8.91
CA ARG A 46 18.19 14.36 8.88
C ARG A 46 19.49 14.99 9.39
N GLU A 47 19.81 16.20 8.96
CA GLU A 47 20.98 16.95 9.43
C GLU A 47 20.94 17.27 10.93
N VAL A 48 19.77 17.64 11.45
CA VAL A 48 19.59 17.88 12.90
C VAL A 48 19.77 16.58 13.68
N VAL A 49 19.37 15.43 13.14
CA VAL A 49 19.48 14.14 13.84
C VAL A 49 20.90 13.58 13.78
N ASP A 50 21.61 13.76 12.66
CA ASP A 50 23.03 13.41 12.56
C ASP A 50 23.89 14.22 13.53
N LEU A 51 23.46 15.43 13.89
CA LEU A 51 24.09 16.23 14.95
C LEU A 51 23.88 15.64 16.36
N TYR A 52 22.78 14.88 16.58
CA TYR A 52 22.44 14.28 17.87
C TYR A 52 22.85 12.80 17.98
N ASN A 53 22.94 12.08 16.87
CA ASN A 53 23.45 10.72 16.81
C ASN A 53 24.97 10.72 17.06
N GLY A 54 25.36 10.32 18.26
CA GLY A 54 26.75 10.36 18.73
C GLY A 54 26.97 11.32 19.92
N MET A 55 25.95 12.07 20.32
CA MET A 55 25.97 12.76 21.61
C MET A 55 25.70 11.75 22.73
N CYS A 56 26.74 11.46 23.50
CA CYS A 56 26.63 10.68 24.73
C CYS A 56 26.46 11.66 25.90
N LEU A 57 25.37 11.50 26.66
CA LEU A 57 25.14 12.33 27.83
C LEU A 57 26.11 11.90 28.93
N GLN A 58 26.93 12.83 29.43
CA GLN A 58 27.85 12.52 30.52
C GLN A 58 27.03 12.18 31.77
N GLY A 59 27.30 10.99 32.34
CA GLY A 59 26.71 10.60 33.62
C GLY A 59 27.09 11.59 34.74
N PRO A 60 26.33 11.62 35.84
CA PRO A 60 26.62 12.52 36.95
C PRO A 60 28.05 12.31 37.47
N ALA A 61 28.69 13.39 37.90
CA ALA A 61 30.03 13.33 38.46
C ALA A 61 30.06 12.37 39.67
N GLY A 62 31.15 11.61 39.80
CA GLY A 62 31.37 10.74 40.95
C GLY A 62 31.39 11.55 42.25
N VAL A 63 30.96 10.94 43.35
CA VAL A 63 30.97 11.61 44.65
C VAL A 63 32.41 11.89 45.10
N PRO A 64 32.70 13.07 45.68
CA PRO A 64 34.02 13.36 46.24
C PRO A 64 34.43 12.30 47.29
N GLY A 65 35.73 12.00 47.35
CA GLY A 65 36.29 11.13 48.39
C GLY A 65 36.04 11.70 49.79
N ARG A 66 36.00 10.82 50.80
CA ARG A 66 35.87 11.27 52.18
C ARG A 66 37.19 11.87 52.67
N ASP A 67 37.11 12.98 53.39
CA ASP A 67 38.26 13.58 54.05
C ASP A 67 38.90 12.57 55.02
N GLY A 68 40.23 12.62 55.12
CA GLY A 68 40.98 11.79 56.07
C GLY A 68 40.66 12.19 57.50
N ASN A 69 40.57 11.21 58.41
CA ASN A 69 40.37 11.50 59.82
C ASN A 69 41.59 12.26 60.41
N PRO A 70 41.38 13.26 61.28
CA PRO A 70 42.47 13.92 61.99
C PRO A 70 43.30 12.90 62.80
N GLY A 71 44.62 13.07 62.83
CA GLY A 71 45.50 12.26 63.68
C GLY A 71 45.19 12.49 65.16
N ALA A 72 45.27 11.43 65.99
CA ALA A 72 45.11 11.56 67.44
C ALA A 72 46.24 12.40 68.05
N ASN A 73 45.92 13.23 69.05
CA ASN A 73 46.91 14.07 69.72
C ASN A 73 47.88 13.24 70.56
N GLY A 74 49.15 13.16 70.16
CA GLY A 74 50.26 12.67 71.01
C GLY A 74 51.44 12.09 70.23
N ILE A 75 52.64 12.63 70.50
CA ILE A 75 53.96 12.30 69.88
C ILE A 75 53.98 12.67 68.37
N PRO A 76 55.08 13.20 67.77
CA PRO A 76 55.09 13.55 66.34
C PRO A 76 54.68 12.36 65.47
N GLY A 77 53.41 12.32 65.09
CA GLY A 77 52.82 11.23 64.33
C GLY A 77 53.25 11.31 62.88
N THR A 78 53.46 10.15 62.26
CA THR A 78 53.56 10.04 60.80
C THR A 78 52.35 10.73 60.16
N PRO A 79 52.53 11.44 59.02
CA PRO A 79 51.42 12.12 58.33
C PRO A 79 50.19 11.23 58.20
N GLY A 80 49.01 11.81 58.45
CA GLY A 80 47.73 11.09 58.32
C GLY A 80 47.61 10.46 56.93
N ILE A 81 47.05 9.25 56.86
CA ILE A 81 46.90 8.54 55.59
C ILE A 81 45.96 9.35 54.69
N PRO A 82 46.34 9.65 53.44
CA PRO A 82 45.45 10.34 52.50
C PRO A 82 44.08 9.65 52.40
N GLY A 83 43.01 10.44 52.30
CA GLY A 83 41.65 9.94 52.09
C GLY A 83 41.57 9.07 50.83
N ARG A 84 40.66 8.09 50.84
CA ARG A 84 40.46 7.22 49.68
C ARG A 84 39.72 7.98 48.57
N ASP A 85 40.20 7.84 47.34
CA ASP A 85 39.54 8.41 46.16
C ASP A 85 38.06 8.01 46.09
N GLY A 86 37.22 8.95 45.66
CA GLY A 86 35.80 8.73 45.45
C GLY A 86 35.52 7.70 44.36
N PHE A 87 34.31 7.14 44.35
CA PHE A 87 33.90 6.22 43.29
C PHE A 87 33.79 6.97 41.96
N LYS A 88 34.33 6.37 40.89
CA LYS A 88 34.16 6.89 39.52
C LYS A 88 32.67 6.89 39.17
N GLY A 89 32.19 7.99 38.59
CA GLY A 89 30.81 8.12 38.12
C GLY A 89 30.45 7.07 37.07
N GLU A 90 29.16 6.79 36.94
CA GLU A 90 28.64 5.83 35.95
C GLU A 90 28.94 6.30 34.52
N LYS A 91 29.16 5.34 33.62
CA LYS A 91 29.38 5.64 32.20
C LYS A 91 28.06 6.16 31.62
N GLY A 92 28.12 7.32 30.99
CA GLY A 92 26.98 7.92 30.30
C GLY A 92 26.40 7.02 29.19
N GLU A 93 25.10 7.11 28.98
CA GLU A 93 24.40 6.43 27.89
C GLU A 93 24.43 7.28 26.62
N CYS A 94 24.59 6.61 25.47
CA CYS A 94 24.51 7.27 24.17
C CYS A 94 23.10 7.04 23.61
N LEU A 95 22.35 8.12 23.39
CA LEU A 95 21.04 8.05 22.75
C LEU A 95 21.22 7.64 21.29
N ARG A 96 20.47 6.64 20.84
CA ARG A 96 20.44 6.20 19.43
C ARG A 96 19.00 6.20 18.95
N GLU A 97 18.53 7.38 18.55
CA GLU A 97 17.22 7.53 17.92
C GLU A 97 17.28 6.89 16.53
N THR A 98 16.63 5.74 16.38
CA THR A 98 16.43 5.14 15.06
C THR A 98 15.13 5.71 14.54
N PHE A 99 15.19 6.65 13.60
CA PHE A 99 13.99 7.08 12.90
C PHE A 99 13.43 5.87 12.15
N GLU A 100 12.39 5.24 12.69
CA GLU A 100 11.49 4.45 11.87
C GLU A 100 11.05 5.36 10.72
N GLU A 101 11.34 4.92 9.50
CA GLU A 101 11.08 5.69 8.30
C GLU A 101 9.59 6.06 8.29
N SER A 102 9.30 7.33 8.57
CA SER A 102 7.93 7.85 8.75
C SER A 102 7.00 7.27 7.68
N TRP A 103 5.97 6.53 8.10
CA TRP A 103 5.08 5.82 7.19
C TRP A 103 4.37 6.83 6.27
N THR A 104 4.88 6.98 5.05
CA THR A 104 4.19 7.72 4.00
C THR A 104 3.01 6.89 3.49
N PRO A 105 1.79 7.46 3.45
CA PRO A 105 0.64 6.77 2.87
C PRO A 105 0.90 6.48 1.39
N ASN A 106 0.68 5.24 0.97
CA ASN A 106 0.70 4.83 -0.42
C ASN A 106 -0.63 4.15 -0.72
N TYR A 107 -1.47 4.80 -1.53
CA TYR A 107 -2.77 4.27 -1.91
C TYR A 107 -3.11 4.63 -3.36
N LYS A 108 -3.97 3.83 -3.98
CA LYS A 108 -4.47 4.05 -5.34
C LYS A 108 -5.93 3.65 -5.42
N GLN A 109 -6.71 4.43 -6.16
CA GLN A 109 -8.07 4.06 -6.54
C GLN A 109 -8.18 3.96 -8.06
N CYS A 110 -8.56 2.78 -8.55
CA CYS A 110 -9.06 2.62 -9.91
C CYS A 110 -10.59 2.68 -9.89
N SER A 111 -11.19 3.35 -10.86
CA SER A 111 -12.64 3.57 -10.91
C SER A 111 -13.15 3.41 -12.33
N TRP A 112 -14.34 2.81 -12.43
CA TRP A 112 -15.02 2.57 -13.70
C TRP A 112 -16.45 3.10 -13.60
N SER A 113 -16.91 3.77 -14.64
CA SER A 113 -18.29 4.27 -14.74
C SER A 113 -19.29 3.15 -15.03
N SER A 114 -18.85 2.05 -15.64
CA SER A 114 -19.64 0.85 -15.90
C SER A 114 -18.70 -0.37 -16.07
N LEU A 115 -18.80 -1.35 -15.17
CA LEU A 115 -18.10 -2.65 -15.27
C LEU A 115 -19.02 -3.79 -15.74
N ASN A 116 -20.13 -3.44 -16.38
CA ASN A 116 -21.18 -4.37 -16.74
C ASN A 116 -20.88 -5.09 -18.08
N TYR A 117 -19.88 -5.97 -18.08
CA TYR A 117 -19.45 -6.71 -19.27
C TYR A 117 -20.09 -8.10 -19.41
N GLY A 118 -21.02 -8.48 -18.52
CA GLY A 118 -21.65 -9.80 -18.55
C GLY A 118 -20.69 -10.95 -18.24
N ILE A 119 -19.68 -10.70 -17.40
CA ILE A 119 -18.70 -11.70 -17.00
C ILE A 119 -19.26 -12.51 -15.82
N ASP A 120 -19.59 -13.77 -16.09
CA ASP A 120 -20.06 -14.73 -15.09
C ASP A 120 -18.91 -15.49 -14.39
N LEU A 121 -17.79 -15.65 -15.10
CA LEU A 121 -16.59 -16.35 -14.65
C LEU A 121 -15.36 -15.69 -15.28
N GLY A 122 -14.33 -15.42 -14.47
CA GLY A 122 -13.06 -14.86 -14.91
C GLY A 122 -12.76 -13.47 -14.34
N LYS A 123 -11.74 -12.84 -14.94
CA LYS A 123 -11.22 -11.53 -14.52
C LYS A 123 -12.20 -10.43 -14.90
N ILE A 124 -12.64 -9.66 -13.92
CA ILE A 124 -13.57 -8.55 -14.14
C ILE A 124 -12.81 -7.26 -14.44
N ALA A 125 -11.82 -6.94 -13.61
CA ALA A 125 -11.04 -5.71 -13.71
C ALA A 125 -9.69 -5.83 -13.02
N GLU A 126 -8.76 -4.93 -13.35
CA GLU A 126 -7.41 -4.86 -12.79
C GLU A 126 -6.98 -3.43 -12.52
N CYS A 127 -6.19 -3.27 -11.47
CA CYS A 127 -5.59 -2.03 -11.03
C CYS A 127 -4.14 -2.29 -10.63
N THR A 128 -3.19 -1.99 -11.52
CA THR A 128 -1.76 -2.10 -11.22
C THR A 128 -1.36 -1.09 -10.15
N PHE A 129 -0.66 -1.53 -9.11
CA PHE A 129 -0.23 -0.72 -7.97
C PHE A 129 1.28 -0.84 -7.76
N THR A 130 1.94 0.27 -7.44
CA THR A 130 3.36 0.26 -7.07
C THR A 130 3.48 0.13 -5.56
N LYS A 131 3.82 -1.07 -5.09
CA LYS A 131 4.11 -1.33 -3.68
C LYS A 131 5.52 -0.88 -3.34
N MET A 132 5.66 -0.04 -2.31
CA MET A 132 6.92 0.64 -2.00
C MET A 132 7.82 -0.17 -1.06
N ARG A 133 7.23 -0.93 -0.12
CA ARG A 133 7.96 -1.65 0.93
C ARG A 133 7.69 -3.15 0.83
N SER A 134 8.73 -3.96 1.03
CA SER A 134 8.59 -5.43 1.04
C SER A 134 8.02 -5.93 2.36
N ASN A 135 8.25 -5.21 3.47
CA ASN A 135 7.67 -5.53 4.78
C ASN A 135 6.44 -4.65 5.07
N SER A 136 5.40 -4.83 4.26
CA SER A 136 4.11 -4.14 4.43
C SER A 136 2.99 -5.02 3.87
N ALA A 137 1.75 -4.74 4.24
CA ALA A 137 0.58 -5.43 3.70
C ALA A 137 -0.14 -4.56 2.66
N LEU A 138 -0.96 -5.18 1.80
CA LEU A 138 -1.89 -4.47 0.92
C LEU A 138 -3.32 -4.69 1.41
N ARG A 139 -4.00 -3.63 1.83
CA ARG A 139 -5.46 -3.64 2.02
C ARG A 139 -6.11 -3.34 0.69
N VAL A 140 -7.03 -4.20 0.27
CA VAL A 140 -7.77 -4.04 -0.99
C VAL A 140 -9.25 -4.03 -0.72
N LEU A 141 -9.97 -3.16 -1.42
CA LEU A 141 -11.42 -3.05 -1.38
C LEU A 141 -11.95 -2.93 -2.81
N PHE A 142 -12.80 -3.86 -3.21
CA PHE A 142 -13.72 -3.65 -4.32
C PHE A 142 -15.03 -3.11 -3.77
N SER A 143 -15.57 -2.08 -4.42
CA SER A 143 -16.94 -1.58 -4.16
C SER A 143 -17.66 -1.45 -5.49
N GLY A 144 -18.79 -2.14 -5.62
CA GLY A 144 -19.59 -2.12 -6.84
C GLY A 144 -20.87 -2.95 -6.72
N SER A 145 -21.77 -2.77 -7.66
CA SER A 145 -23.01 -3.56 -7.75
C SER A 145 -22.66 -5.03 -8.04
N LEU A 146 -23.08 -5.94 -7.17
CA LEU A 146 -22.98 -7.39 -7.37
C LEU A 146 -24.39 -7.97 -7.46
N ARG A 147 -24.54 -9.03 -8.25
CA ARG A 147 -25.78 -9.81 -8.33
C ARG A 147 -25.47 -11.26 -8.68
N LEU A 148 -26.15 -12.17 -8.00
CA LEU A 148 -26.27 -13.57 -8.37
C LEU A 148 -27.73 -13.88 -8.72
N LYS A 149 -27.98 -14.60 -9.81
CA LYS A 149 -29.30 -15.10 -10.21
C LYS A 149 -29.22 -16.57 -10.60
N CYS A 150 -30.16 -17.37 -10.15
CA CYS A 150 -30.26 -18.78 -10.52
C CYS A 150 -31.71 -19.26 -10.42
N ARG A 151 -32.00 -20.52 -10.78
CA ARG A 151 -33.35 -21.12 -10.62
C ARG A 151 -33.42 -22.08 -9.43
N SER A 152 -32.33 -22.77 -9.15
CA SER A 152 -32.10 -23.60 -7.98
C SER A 152 -31.04 -22.95 -7.09
N ALA A 153 -30.83 -23.46 -5.87
CA ALA A 153 -29.71 -23.09 -5.02
C ALA A 153 -28.40 -23.03 -5.81
N CYS A 154 -27.70 -21.90 -5.74
CA CYS A 154 -26.47 -21.64 -6.48
C CYS A 154 -25.51 -20.77 -5.68
N CYS A 155 -24.27 -20.70 -6.13
CA CYS A 155 -23.24 -19.91 -5.48
C CYS A 155 -22.20 -19.37 -6.46
N GLN A 156 -21.75 -18.14 -6.22
CA GLN A 156 -20.62 -17.53 -6.91
C GLN A 156 -19.76 -16.73 -5.92
N ARG A 157 -18.46 -16.68 -6.21
CA ARG A 157 -17.43 -16.07 -5.37
C ARG A 157 -16.77 -14.93 -6.13
N TRP A 158 -16.67 -13.76 -5.51
CA TRP A 158 -15.85 -12.65 -6.00
C TRP A 158 -14.59 -12.56 -5.18
N TYR A 159 -13.41 -12.52 -5.80
CA TYR A 159 -12.15 -12.64 -5.08
C TYR A 159 -11.02 -11.85 -5.72
N PHE A 160 -10.02 -11.49 -4.92
CA PHE A 160 -8.83 -10.78 -5.37
C PHE A 160 -7.68 -11.71 -5.71
N THR A 161 -6.92 -11.32 -6.73
CA THR A 161 -5.60 -11.87 -7.03
C THR A 161 -4.55 -10.77 -7.06
N PHE A 162 -3.31 -11.13 -6.76
CA PHE A 162 -2.12 -10.31 -6.82
C PHE A 162 -1.13 -11.00 -7.77
N ASN A 163 -0.81 -10.35 -8.89
CA ASN A 163 0.02 -10.95 -9.96
C ASN A 163 -0.53 -12.31 -10.45
N GLY A 164 -1.85 -12.43 -10.53
CA GLY A 164 -2.55 -13.64 -10.97
C GLY A 164 -2.69 -14.76 -9.92
N ALA A 165 -2.13 -14.61 -8.72
CA ALA A 165 -2.29 -15.56 -7.62
C ALA A 165 -3.26 -15.04 -6.55
N GLU A 166 -4.07 -15.92 -5.96
CA GLU A 166 -4.88 -15.55 -4.78
C GLU A 166 -3.99 -15.24 -3.57
N CYS A 167 -4.51 -14.45 -2.64
CA CYS A 167 -3.77 -14.15 -1.41
C CYS A 167 -3.51 -15.42 -0.60
N SER A 168 -2.25 -15.66 -0.24
CA SER A 168 -1.85 -16.81 0.57
C SER A 168 -1.76 -16.53 2.07
N GLY A 169 -1.75 -15.26 2.49
CA GLY A 169 -1.56 -14.88 3.89
C GLY A 169 -2.32 -13.59 4.24
N PRO A 170 -3.24 -13.60 5.23
CA PRO A 170 -3.60 -14.74 6.08
C PRO A 170 -4.49 -15.79 5.39
N LEU A 171 -5.39 -15.36 4.49
CA LEU A 171 -6.32 -16.21 3.73
C LEU A 171 -6.67 -15.50 2.40
N PRO A 172 -7.29 -16.22 1.43
CA PRO A 172 -7.84 -15.59 0.24
C PRO A 172 -8.84 -14.47 0.59
N ILE A 173 -8.84 -13.41 -0.22
CA ILE A 173 -9.74 -12.27 -0.03
C ILE A 173 -10.92 -12.45 -0.96
N GLU A 174 -12.08 -12.73 -0.40
CA GLU A 174 -13.29 -13.07 -1.15
C GLU A 174 -14.59 -12.61 -0.50
N ALA A 175 -15.62 -12.53 -1.32
CA ALA A 175 -17.01 -12.48 -0.89
C ALA A 175 -17.78 -13.57 -1.64
N ILE A 176 -18.52 -14.38 -0.89
CA ILE A 176 -19.37 -15.42 -1.45
C ILE A 176 -20.81 -14.94 -1.41
N ILE A 177 -21.53 -15.13 -2.53
CA ILE A 177 -22.97 -14.97 -2.58
C ILE A 177 -23.56 -16.36 -2.82
N TYR A 178 -24.33 -16.83 -1.85
CA TYR A 178 -25.23 -17.97 -1.99
C TYR A 178 -26.63 -17.44 -2.26
N LEU A 179 -27.35 -18.07 -3.19
CA LEU A 179 -28.74 -17.76 -3.46
C LEU A 179 -29.54 -19.05 -3.56
N ASP A 180 -30.58 -19.15 -2.76
CA ASP A 180 -31.62 -20.17 -2.87
C ASP A 180 -32.98 -19.49 -2.87
N GLN A 181 -33.75 -19.74 -3.92
CA GLN A 181 -35.06 -19.11 -4.12
C GLN A 181 -36.17 -19.89 -3.41
N GLY A 182 -35.88 -21.04 -2.81
CA GLY A 182 -36.87 -21.88 -2.15
C GLY A 182 -37.79 -22.58 -3.14
N SER A 183 -39.09 -22.68 -2.82
CA SER A 183 -40.04 -23.51 -3.56
C SER A 183 -40.14 -23.11 -5.05
N PRO A 184 -40.06 -24.07 -5.99
CA PRO A 184 -40.29 -23.83 -7.42
C PRO A 184 -41.65 -23.18 -7.75
N GLU A 185 -42.61 -23.28 -6.83
CA GLU A 185 -43.98 -22.81 -6.97
C GLU A 185 -44.10 -21.29 -7.13
N LEU A 186 -43.13 -20.52 -6.62
CA LEU A 186 -43.18 -19.06 -6.66
C LEU A 186 -42.58 -18.47 -7.94
N ASN A 187 -41.89 -19.27 -8.78
CA ASN A 187 -41.21 -18.87 -10.03
C ASN A 187 -40.51 -17.49 -9.97
N SER A 188 -40.04 -17.10 -8.79
CA SER A 188 -39.60 -15.74 -8.49
C SER A 188 -38.09 -15.71 -8.51
N THR A 189 -37.50 -15.24 -9.61
CA THR A 189 -36.05 -15.07 -9.67
C THR A 189 -35.64 -13.79 -8.96
N ILE A 190 -34.98 -13.91 -7.80
CA ILE A 190 -34.37 -12.77 -7.11
C ILE A 190 -33.32 -12.15 -8.07
N ASN A 191 -33.54 -10.89 -8.44
CA ASN A 191 -32.70 -10.16 -9.39
C ASN A 191 -32.31 -8.79 -8.82
N ILE A 192 -31.70 -8.80 -7.64
CA ILE A 192 -31.32 -7.59 -6.92
C ILE A 192 -29.86 -7.27 -7.22
N HIS A 193 -29.64 -6.17 -7.93
CA HIS A 193 -28.33 -5.57 -8.10
C HIS A 193 -28.04 -4.67 -6.90
N ARG A 194 -27.10 -5.05 -6.04
CA ARG A 194 -26.80 -4.32 -4.80
C ARG A 194 -25.32 -4.01 -4.72
N THR A 195 -25.01 -2.75 -4.41
CA THR A 195 -23.65 -2.35 -4.04
C THR A 195 -23.17 -3.21 -2.89
N SER A 196 -22.10 -3.96 -3.13
CA SER A 196 -21.46 -4.85 -2.18
C SER A 196 -19.96 -4.56 -2.17
N SER A 197 -19.27 -5.05 -1.14
CA SER A 197 -17.83 -4.95 -1.02
C SER A 197 -17.17 -6.33 -1.01
N VAL A 198 -15.97 -6.39 -1.58
CA VAL A 198 -15.01 -7.48 -1.37
C VAL A 198 -13.79 -6.82 -0.78
N GLU A 199 -13.37 -7.21 0.41
CA GLU A 199 -12.31 -6.50 1.13
C GLU A 199 -11.44 -7.46 1.92
N GLY A 200 -10.15 -7.16 2.02
CA GLY A 200 -9.25 -7.85 2.93
C GLY A 200 -7.85 -7.27 2.92
N LEU A 201 -6.99 -7.89 3.72
CA LEU A 201 -5.57 -7.58 3.85
C LEU A 201 -4.76 -8.74 3.28
N CYS A 202 -3.78 -8.45 2.43
CA CYS A 202 -2.85 -9.47 1.91
C CYS A 202 -1.41 -9.16 2.29
N GLU A 203 -0.72 -10.18 2.79
CA GLU A 203 0.68 -10.16 3.17
C GLU A 203 1.54 -11.03 2.26
N GLY A 204 2.87 -10.87 2.36
CA GLY A 204 3.83 -11.70 1.63
C GLY A 204 4.09 -11.24 0.18
N ILE A 205 3.49 -10.13 -0.23
CA ILE A 205 3.72 -9.51 -1.55
C ILE A 205 4.98 -8.64 -1.45
N GLY A 206 5.98 -8.88 -2.32
CA GLY A 206 7.20 -8.08 -2.38
C GLY A 206 6.97 -6.66 -2.93
N ALA A 207 7.91 -5.74 -2.66
CA ALA A 207 7.89 -4.42 -3.28
C ALA A 207 8.01 -4.50 -4.81
N GLY A 208 7.43 -3.53 -5.51
CA GLY A 208 7.42 -3.46 -6.98
C GLY A 208 6.02 -3.23 -7.55
N LEU A 209 5.89 -3.47 -8.86
CA LEU A 209 4.59 -3.45 -9.53
C LEU A 209 3.79 -4.70 -9.14
N VAL A 210 2.54 -4.49 -8.73
CA VAL A 210 1.60 -5.52 -8.32
C VAL A 210 0.31 -5.33 -9.10
N ASP A 211 -0.06 -6.34 -9.88
CA ASP A 211 -1.33 -6.36 -10.60
C ASP A 211 -2.42 -6.90 -9.67
N VAL A 212 -3.25 -5.98 -9.15
CA VAL A 212 -4.38 -6.31 -8.28
C VAL A 212 -5.63 -6.43 -9.13
N ALA A 213 -6.22 -7.61 -9.18
CA ALA A 213 -7.39 -7.88 -10.02
C ALA A 213 -8.54 -8.48 -9.21
N ILE A 214 -9.77 -8.09 -9.56
CA ILE A 214 -11.00 -8.67 -9.03
C ILE A 214 -11.56 -9.68 -10.04
N TRP A 215 -11.94 -10.84 -9.54
CA TRP A 215 -12.42 -11.98 -10.31
C TRP A 215 -13.79 -12.42 -9.83
N VAL A 216 -14.52 -13.12 -10.69
CA VAL A 216 -15.68 -13.93 -10.31
C VAL A 216 -15.39 -15.40 -10.64
N GLY A 217 -15.71 -16.29 -9.70
CA GLY A 217 -15.47 -17.72 -9.78
C GLY A 217 -16.60 -18.53 -9.16
N THR A 218 -16.44 -19.84 -9.20
CA THR A 218 -17.40 -20.81 -8.62
C THR A 218 -17.12 -21.06 -7.15
N CYS A 219 -18.16 -21.41 -6.40
CA CYS A 219 -18.00 -21.97 -5.05
C CYS A 219 -17.79 -23.49 -5.13
N SER A 220 -17.25 -24.07 -4.06
CA SER A 220 -17.32 -25.51 -3.83
C SER A 220 -18.78 -25.94 -3.58
N ASP A 221 -19.15 -27.11 -4.08
CA ASP A 221 -20.41 -27.82 -3.75
C ASP A 221 -21.74 -27.20 -4.21
N TYR A 222 -21.70 -26.11 -4.98
CA TYR A 222 -22.91 -25.47 -5.52
C TYR A 222 -22.80 -25.19 -7.01
N PRO A 223 -23.90 -25.31 -7.78
CA PRO A 223 -23.89 -24.96 -9.19
C PRO A 223 -23.70 -23.44 -9.36
N LYS A 224 -23.10 -23.06 -10.49
CA LYS A 224 -22.96 -21.65 -10.85
C LYS A 224 -24.31 -21.02 -11.19
N GLY A 225 -24.44 -19.73 -10.88
CA GLY A 225 -25.53 -18.90 -11.37
C GLY A 225 -25.09 -17.97 -12.51
N ASP A 226 -25.98 -17.04 -12.81
CA ASP A 226 -25.80 -15.86 -13.65
C ASP A 226 -25.35 -14.72 -12.73
N ALA A 227 -24.05 -14.38 -12.80
CA ALA A 227 -23.42 -13.33 -12.01
C ALA A 227 -23.33 -12.03 -12.80
N SER A 228 -23.45 -10.91 -12.10
CA SER A 228 -23.25 -9.59 -12.70
C SER A 228 -22.47 -8.70 -11.76
N THR A 229 -21.60 -7.88 -12.35
CA THR A 229 -20.78 -6.90 -11.64
C THR A 229 -20.95 -5.54 -12.30
N GLY A 230 -21.11 -4.48 -11.50
CA GLY A 230 -21.12 -3.08 -11.97
C GLY A 230 -22.36 -2.64 -12.74
N TRP A 231 -23.52 -3.29 -12.55
CA TRP A 231 -24.77 -2.91 -13.24
C TRP A 231 -25.22 -1.49 -12.89
N ASN A 232 -25.26 -0.62 -13.92
CA ASN A 232 -25.73 0.77 -13.86
C ASN A 232 -25.17 1.57 -12.67
N SER A 233 -23.94 1.24 -12.26
CA SER A 233 -23.29 1.85 -11.12
C SER A 233 -21.79 1.98 -11.39
N VAL A 234 -21.18 2.94 -10.71
CA VAL A 234 -19.73 3.01 -10.61
C VAL A 234 -19.20 1.80 -9.86
N SER A 235 -18.00 1.37 -10.20
CA SER A 235 -17.25 0.35 -9.48
C SER A 235 -15.83 0.85 -9.21
N ARG A 236 -15.23 0.42 -8.11
CA ARG A 236 -13.90 0.88 -7.69
C ARG A 236 -13.09 -0.24 -7.06
N ILE A 237 -11.79 -0.21 -7.30
CA ILE A 237 -10.79 -0.95 -6.52
C ILE A 237 -9.96 0.12 -5.80
N ILE A 238 -9.90 0.03 -4.47
CA ILE A 238 -9.03 0.84 -3.61
C ILE A 238 -7.95 -0.07 -3.07
N ILE A 239 -6.70 0.36 -3.18
CA ILE A 239 -5.51 -0.38 -2.73
C ILE A 239 -4.76 0.56 -1.79
N GLU A 240 -4.50 0.10 -0.58
CA GLU A 240 -3.75 0.84 0.43
C GLU A 240 -2.58 -0.04 0.90
N GLU A 241 -1.37 0.50 0.86
CA GLU A 241 -0.24 -0.12 1.54
C GLU A 241 -0.30 0.24 3.03
N LEU A 242 -0.13 -0.75 3.90
CA LEU A 242 -0.17 -0.59 5.36
C LEU A 242 1.09 -1.16 6.02
N PRO A 243 1.58 -0.56 7.12
CA PRO A 243 2.66 -1.15 7.89
C PRO A 243 2.20 -2.47 8.50
N LYS A 244 3.15 -3.37 8.79
CA LYS A 244 2.91 -4.57 9.59
C LYS A 244 3.16 -4.29 11.06
#